data_AF-A0A2V8S120-F1
#
_entry.id   AF-A0A2V8S120-F1
#
_cell.length_a   1.000
_cell.length_b   1.000
_cell.length_c   1.000
_cell.angle_alpha   90.00
_cell.angle_beta   90.00
_cell.angle_gamma   90.00
#
_symmetry.space_group_name_H-M   'P 1'
#
loop_
_entity.id
_entity.type
_entity.pdbx_description
1 polymer ?
#
loop_
_entity_poly.entity_id
_entity_poly.type
_entity_poly.pdbx_seq_one_letter_code
_entity_poly.pdbx_strand_id
1 'polypeptide(L)'
;MKVLRRIAAILLLPVLILGLWAFWWEPRRLIVREVPLRLPDWPAELSGLRIAVLTDLHVGSPYNGLPRLREIVRRTNETHPDLICLLGDYVKGR
;
A
#
# COMPACT_ATOMS: atom_id res chain seq x y z
N MET A 1 33.22 -4.73 -30.37
CA MET A 1 31.83 -4.18 -30.36
C MET A 1 30.77 -5.15 -29.81
N LYS A 2 30.69 -6.42 -30.26
CA LYS A 2 29.64 -7.37 -29.80
C LYS A 2 29.70 -7.69 -28.29
N VAL A 3 30.89 -7.86 -27.72
CA VAL A 3 31.09 -8.15 -26.28
C VAL A 3 30.64 -6.98 -25.40
N LEU A 4 31.03 -5.74 -25.74
CA LEU A 4 30.61 -4.54 -25.04
C LEU A 4 29.08 -4.37 -25.05
N ARG A 5 28.42 -4.69 -26.18
CA ARG A 5 26.96 -4.70 -26.31
C ARG A 5 26.29 -5.74 -25.40
N ARG A 6 26.88 -6.94 -25.24
CA ARG A 6 26.37 -7.98 -24.34
C ARG A 6 26.52 -7.58 -22.87
N ILE A 7 27.66 -7.02 -22.49
CA ILE A 7 27.89 -6.52 -21.12
C ILE A 7 26.90 -5.39 -20.80
N ALA A 8 26.73 -4.43 -21.70
CA ALA A 8 25.76 -3.36 -21.54
C ALA A 8 24.33 -3.91 -21.41
N ALA A 9 23.94 -4.91 -22.22
CA ALA A 9 22.62 -5.53 -22.12
C ALA A 9 22.42 -6.26 -20.78
N ILE A 10 23.44 -6.98 -20.29
CA ILE A 10 23.40 -7.66 -18.99
C ILE A 10 23.23 -6.67 -17.83
N LEU A 11 23.82 -5.47 -17.93
CA LEU A 11 23.69 -4.44 -16.89
C LEU A 11 22.38 -3.63 -17.01
N LEU A 12 21.91 -3.36 -18.23
CA LEU A 12 20.69 -2.58 -18.46
C LEU A 12 19.41 -3.37 -18.17
N LEU A 13 19.42 -4.69 -18.37
CA LEU A 13 18.23 -5.52 -18.18
C LEU A 13 17.74 -5.53 -16.72
N PRO A 14 18.58 -5.75 -15.68
CA PRO A 14 18.16 -5.63 -14.29
C PRO A 14 17.63 -4.24 -13.94
N VAL A 15 18.27 -3.17 -14.45
CA VAL A 15 17.81 -1.79 -14.22
C VAL A 15 16.41 -1.58 -14.80
N LEU A 16 16.16 -2.08 -16.01
CA LEU A 16 14.85 -2.02 -16.63
C LEU A 16 13.80 -2.82 -15.83
N ILE A 17 14.14 -4.03 -15.40
CA ILE A 17 13.25 -4.89 -14.60
C ILE A 17 12.91 -4.20 -13.27
N LEU A 18 13.92 -3.68 -12.55
CA LEU A 18 13.72 -2.96 -11.29
C LEU A 18 12.91 -1.67 -11.51
N GLY A 19 13.15 -0.95 -12.62
CA GLY A 19 12.36 0.22 -12.98
C GLY A 19 10.89 -0.12 -13.24
N LEU A 20 10.61 -1.16 -14.02
CA LEU A 20 9.24 -1.63 -14.25
C LEU A 20 8.58 -2.07 -12.94
N TRP A 21 9.29 -2.78 -12.08
CA TRP A 21 8.78 -3.18 -10.77
C TRP A 21 8.47 -1.97 -9.89
N ALA A 22 9.42 -1.05 -9.73
CA ALA A 22 9.31 0.10 -8.83
C ALA A 22 8.26 1.13 -9.26
N PHE A 23 8.10 1.38 -10.57
CA PHE A 23 7.22 2.43 -11.07
C PHE A 23 5.86 1.94 -11.57
N TRP A 24 5.71 0.62 -11.81
CA TRP A 24 4.49 0.07 -12.40
C TRP A 24 3.83 -0.98 -11.51
N TRP A 25 4.60 -1.89 -10.91
CA TRP A 25 4.07 -3.01 -10.15
C TRP A 25 3.84 -2.65 -8.68
N GLU A 26 4.90 -2.24 -7.97
CA GLU A 26 4.86 -1.95 -6.54
C GLU A 26 3.83 -0.86 -6.20
N PRO A 27 3.70 0.24 -6.96
CA PRO A 27 2.72 1.28 -6.64
C PRO A 27 1.29 0.78 -6.73
N ARG A 28 0.98 -0.27 -7.50
CA ARG A 28 -0.38 -0.80 -7.69
C ARG A 28 -0.77 -1.84 -6.64
N ARG A 29 0.19 -2.27 -5.82
CA ARG A 29 -0.05 -3.31 -4.82
C ARG A 29 -0.87 -2.75 -3.66
N LEU A 30 -1.93 -3.46 -3.29
CA LEU A 30 -2.69 -3.21 -2.07
C LEU A 30 -2.51 -4.41 -1.14
N ILE A 31 -2.00 -4.16 0.06
CA ILE A 31 -1.76 -5.19 1.07
C ILE A 31 -2.53 -4.78 2.32
N VAL A 32 -3.36 -5.67 2.83
CA VAL A 32 -3.96 -5.53 4.16
C VAL A 32 -2.98 -6.12 5.16
N ARG A 33 -2.54 -5.32 6.12
CA ARG A 33 -1.61 -5.76 7.18
C ARG A 33 -2.34 -5.75 8.51
N GLU A 34 -2.50 -6.94 9.08
CA GLU A 34 -3.04 -7.09 10.44
C GLU A 34 -1.87 -7.16 11.43
N VAL A 35 -1.94 -6.33 12.47
CA VAL A 35 -0.90 -6.27 13.52
C VAL A 35 -1.57 -6.55 14.86
N PRO A 36 -1.41 -7.75 15.43
CA PRO A 36 -1.91 -8.04 16.76
C PRO A 36 -1.08 -7.28 17.79
N LEU A 37 -1.75 -6.45 18.59
CA LEU A 37 -1.12 -5.69 19.68
C LEU A 37 -1.43 -6.37 21.01
N ARG A 38 -0.42 -6.45 21.87
CA ARG A 38 -0.56 -6.85 23.28
C ARG A 38 -0.10 -5.66 24.12
N LEU A 39 -1.06 -4.99 24.75
CA LEU A 39 -0.81 -3.81 25.56
C LEU A 39 -0.87 -4.18 27.04
N PRO A 40 0.09 -3.76 27.87
CA PRO A 40 -0.02 -3.86 29.32
C PRO A 40 -1.29 -3.13 29.81
N ASP A 41 -1.98 -3.72 30.78
CA ASP A 41 -3.17 -3.14 31.43
C ASP A 41 -4.29 -2.74 30.45
N TRP A 42 -4.41 -3.43 29.32
CA TRP A 42 -5.50 -3.21 28.38
C TRP A 42 -6.85 -3.60 29.00
N PRO A 43 -7.89 -2.75 28.95
CA PRO A 43 -9.20 -3.06 29.51
C PRO A 43 -9.77 -4.36 28.92
N ALA A 44 -10.24 -5.26 29.78
CA ALA A 44 -10.78 -6.55 29.37
C ALA A 44 -12.01 -6.39 28.48
N GLU A 45 -12.79 -5.32 28.70
CA GLU A 45 -13.98 -4.96 27.93
C GLU A 45 -13.64 -4.56 26.48
N LEU A 46 -12.40 -4.14 26.22
CA LEU A 46 -11.90 -3.80 24.89
C LEU A 46 -11.05 -4.92 24.29
N SER A 47 -11.02 -6.10 24.91
CA SER A 47 -10.31 -7.25 24.38
C SER A 47 -10.89 -7.65 23.02
N GLY A 48 -10.02 -7.78 22.02
CA GLY A 48 -10.43 -8.10 20.65
C GLY A 48 -10.85 -6.89 19.80
N LEU A 49 -10.76 -5.66 20.32
CA LEU A 49 -11.03 -4.44 19.54
C LEU A 49 -10.19 -4.40 18.25
N ARG A 50 -10.86 -4.31 17.10
CA ARG A 50 -10.24 -4.22 15.77
C ARG A 50 -10.31 -2.79 15.27
N ILE A 51 -9.16 -2.17 15.04
CA ILE A 51 -9.07 -0.81 14.51
C ILE A 51 -8.49 -0.86 13.10
N ALA A 52 -9.23 -0.38 12.11
CA ALA A 52 -8.69 -0.10 10.79
C ALA A 52 -8.12 1.32 10.77
N VAL A 53 -6.89 1.46 10.26
CA VAL A 53 -6.21 2.75 10.15
C VAL A 53 -5.93 3.03 8.67
N LEU A 54 -6.47 4.14 8.17
CA LEU A 54 -6.28 4.59 6.79
C LEU A 54 -5.64 5.98 6.78
N THR A 55 -4.60 6.14 5.97
CA THR A 55 -3.84 7.38 5.77
C THR A 55 -3.28 7.41 4.36
N ASP A 56 -2.84 8.58 3.90
CA ASP A 56 -2.03 8.73 2.67
C ASP A 56 -2.67 8.09 1.43
N LEU A 57 -4.00 8.22 1.31
CA LEU A 57 -4.73 7.69 0.16
C LEU A 57 -4.34 8.40 -1.13
N HIS A 58 -3.97 9.69 -1.04
CA HIS A 58 -3.53 10.55 -2.15
C HIS A 58 -4.40 10.37 -3.40
N VAL A 59 -5.72 10.32 -3.21
CA VAL A 59 -6.69 10.07 -4.29
C VAL A 59 -6.51 11.14 -5.38
N GLY A 60 -6.42 10.68 -6.62
CA GLY A 60 -6.11 11.52 -7.79
C GLY A 60 -4.63 11.55 -8.18
N SER A 61 -3.72 10.99 -7.38
CA SER A 61 -2.33 10.76 -7.78
C SER A 61 -2.18 9.57 -8.75
N PRO A 62 -1.05 9.43 -9.47
CA PRO A 62 -0.83 8.29 -10.36
C PRO A 62 -1.08 6.96 -9.65
N TYR A 63 -1.86 6.08 -10.29
CA TYR A 63 -2.31 4.78 -9.77
C TYR A 63 -3.26 4.82 -8.55
N ASN A 64 -3.69 5.99 -8.06
CA ASN A 64 -4.61 6.16 -6.93
C ASN A 64 -5.94 6.81 -7.35
N GLY A 65 -6.61 6.21 -8.34
CA GLY A 65 -7.92 6.66 -8.81
C GLY A 65 -9.10 6.12 -7.99
N LEU A 66 -10.32 6.54 -8.34
CA LEU A 66 -11.56 6.08 -7.70
C LEU A 66 -11.72 4.54 -7.66
N PRO A 67 -11.36 3.75 -8.69
CA PRO A 67 -11.45 2.29 -8.60
C PRO A 67 -10.60 1.71 -7.46
N ARG A 68 -9.41 2.28 -7.22
CA ARG A 68 -8.54 1.84 -6.12
C ARG A 68 -9.10 2.26 -4.77
N LEU A 69 -9.65 3.46 -4.65
CA LEU A 69 -10.32 3.89 -3.43
C LEU A 69 -11.47 2.94 -3.06
N ARG A 70 -12.29 2.55 -4.04
CA ARG A 70 -13.37 1.57 -3.80
C ARG A 70 -12.83 0.23 -3.34
N GLU A 71 -11.74 -0.24 -3.93
CA GLU A 71 -11.08 -1.48 -3.51
C GLU A 71 -10.53 -1.37 -2.08
N ILE A 72 -9.90 -0.25 -1.72
CA ILE A 72 -9.43 0.01 -0.35
C ILE A 72 -10.61 -0.05 0.62
N VAL A 73 -11.69 0.69 0.34
CA VAL A 73 -12.90 0.69 1.19
C VAL A 73 -13.48 -0.71 1.34
N ARG A 74 -13.60 -1.46 0.23
CA ARG A 74 -14.10 -2.85 0.24
C ARG A 74 -13.23 -3.74 1.13
N ARG A 75 -11.91 -3.72 0.91
CA ARG A 75 -10.95 -4.55 1.66
C ARG A 75 -10.90 -4.18 3.14
N THR A 76 -11.04 -2.90 3.47
CA THR A 76 -11.14 -2.44 4.86
C THR A 76 -12.41 -2.95 5.53
N ASN A 77 -13.57 -2.89 4.86
CA ASN A 77 -14.81 -3.40 5.44
C ASN A 77 -14.76 -4.93 5.65
N GLU A 78 -14.07 -5.66 4.76
CA GLU A 78 -13.85 -7.11 4.89
C GLU A 78 -12.97 -7.50 6.09
N THR A 79 -12.21 -6.57 6.69
CA THR A 79 -11.48 -6.85 7.93
C THR A 79 -12.34 -6.74 9.19
N HIS A 80 -13.64 -6.43 9.05
CA HIS A 80 -14.60 -6.26 10.13
C HIS A 80 -14.06 -5.43 11.31
N PRO A 81 -13.61 -4.18 11.08
CA PRO A 81 -13.14 -3.32 12.16
C PRO A 81 -14.31 -2.79 13.00
N ASP A 82 -14.08 -2.62 14.29
CA ASP A 82 -15.01 -1.94 15.21
C ASP A 82 -14.88 -0.41 15.11
N LEU A 83 -13.67 0.07 14.76
CA LEU A 83 -13.36 1.48 14.58
C LEU A 83 -12.53 1.69 13.31
N ILE A 84 -12.86 2.72 12.54
CA ILE A 84 -12.08 3.16 11.38
C ILE A 84 -11.50 4.54 11.67
N CYS A 85 -10.18 4.62 11.78
CA CYS A 85 -9.43 5.86 11.95
C CYS A 85 -8.93 6.37 10.59
N LEU A 86 -9.33 7.59 10.23
CA LEU A 86 -8.89 8.27 9.01
C LEU A 86 -7.88 9.37 9.39
N LEU A 87 -6.60 9.17 9.10
CA LEU A 87 -5.53 10.00 9.68
C LEU A 87 -5.03 11.16 8.81
N GLY A 88 -5.44 11.26 7.53
CA GLY A 88 -5.10 12.40 6.68
C GLY A 88 -4.64 12.02 5.27
N ASP A 89 -4.16 13.01 4.51
CA ASP A 89 -3.62 12.88 3.16
C ASP A 89 -4.53 12.12 2.18
N TYR A 90 -5.81 12.51 2.17
CA TYR A 90 -6.83 11.80 1.40
C TYR A 90 -6.76 12.07 -0.10
N VAL A 91 -6.42 13.28 -0.51
CA VAL A 91 -6.45 13.72 -1.91
C VAL A 91 -5.13 14.36 -2.28
N LYS A 92 -4.73 14.23 -3.55
CA LYS A 92 -3.59 14.98 -4.07
C LYS A 92 -3.92 16.49 -3.97
N GLY A 93 -3.16 17.23 -3.17
CA GLY A 93 -3.20 18.69 -3.14
C GLY A 93 -2.94 19.28 -4.52
N ARG A 94 -3.52 20.47 -4.79
CA ARG A 94 -3.32 21.17 -6.07
C ARG A 94 -1.84 21.45 -6.34
#